data_AF-A0AAV2GRA7-F1
#
_entry.id   AF-A0AAV2GRA7-F1
#
_cell.length_a   1.000
_cell.length_b   1.000
_cell.length_c   1.000
_cell.angle_alpha   90.00
_cell.angle_beta   90.00
_cell.angle_gamma   90.00
#
_symmetry.space_group_name_H-M   'P 1'
#
loop_
_entity.id
_entity.type
_entity.pdbx_description
1 polymer ?
#
loop_
_entity_poly.entity_id
_entity_poly.type
_entity_poly.pdbx_seq_one_letter_code
_entity_poly.pdbx_strand_id
1 'polypeptide(L)'
;MCLSLTLLLLNTGCLTFDVLSGEPLIFIEVALLKNVAQTIQAILWDDPPIPESEASCALFYSISSTQSGLAGINLGKFLIKRVITLVKQDMPHISTFATLSPIPGYMQWLLCKLASQAQAPSGASDSPFMERLLEPNEESVLINSSRETYAGKSGTEVMLNMLTSTNYDWASNAEMLSALKPPLMRLCARYLLQEKKRGKALDSVANFHLQNGAMIERINWMADRSEKGLRQSGGWRTSKRMLKHISEQATYRLLRMSVATSRRWRLEGE
;
A
#
# COMPACT_ATOMS: atom_id res chain seq x y z
N MET A 1 16.22 -30.22 11.62
CA MET A 1 16.35 -28.76 11.75
C MET A 1 15.31 -28.28 12.75
N CYS A 2 15.70 -28.06 14.01
CA CYS A 2 14.84 -27.40 14.99
C CYS A 2 14.82 -25.91 14.68
N LEU A 3 13.70 -25.42 14.15
CA LEU A 3 13.41 -23.99 14.05
C LEU A 3 12.92 -23.55 15.43
N SER A 4 13.78 -22.93 16.22
CA SER A 4 13.39 -22.32 17.49
C SER A 4 12.63 -21.03 17.18
N LEU A 5 11.34 -21.00 17.50
CA LEU A 5 10.48 -19.84 17.35
C LEU A 5 10.63 -18.97 18.61
N THR A 6 11.55 -18.02 18.63
CA THR A 6 11.61 -17.06 19.73
C THR A 6 10.62 -15.94 19.45
N LEU A 7 9.35 -16.20 19.76
CA LEU A 7 8.29 -15.22 19.77
C LEU A 7 8.53 -14.29 20.98
N LEU A 8 9.28 -13.20 20.79
CA LEU A 8 9.37 -12.13 21.79
C LEU A 8 8.04 -11.38 21.79
N LEU A 9 7.05 -11.96 22.46
CA LEU A 9 5.71 -11.40 22.65
C LEU A 9 5.76 -10.30 23.71
N LEU A 10 6.12 -9.11 23.28
CA LEU A 10 5.38 -7.92 23.66
C LEU A 10 4.42 -7.66 22.48
N ASN A 11 3.30 -6.97 22.68
CA ASN A 11 2.21 -6.84 21.69
C ASN A 11 2.61 -6.34 20.28
N THR A 12 3.85 -5.90 20.11
CA THR A 12 4.62 -5.89 18.85
C THR A 12 5.70 -7.00 18.87
N GLY A 13 5.43 -8.14 18.25
CA GLY A 13 6.37 -9.27 18.20
C GLY A 13 7.20 -9.29 16.91
N CYS A 14 8.46 -9.71 17.01
CA CYS A 14 9.32 -10.01 15.85
C CYS A 14 9.52 -11.52 15.73
N LEU A 15 9.27 -12.07 14.55
CA LEU A 15 9.57 -13.45 14.17
C LEU A 15 10.86 -13.48 13.35
N THR A 16 11.85 -14.20 13.85
CA THR A 16 13.13 -14.44 13.18
C THR A 16 13.15 -15.82 12.53
N PHE A 17 13.64 -15.91 11.29
CA PHE A 17 13.81 -17.18 10.57
C PHE A 17 15.29 -17.47 10.32
N ASP A 18 15.84 -18.39 11.12
CA ASP A 18 17.24 -18.84 11.01
C ASP A 18 17.32 -20.09 10.13
N VAL A 19 18.17 -20.06 9.11
CA VAL A 19 18.37 -21.22 8.21
C VAL A 19 19.83 -21.70 8.24
N LEU A 20 20.82 -20.85 8.50
CA LEU A 20 22.23 -21.23 8.65
C LEU A 20 22.94 -20.26 9.63
N SER A 21 23.82 -20.79 10.48
CA SER A 21 24.77 -20.05 11.36
C SER A 21 24.23 -19.01 12.36
N GLY A 22 22.95 -19.07 12.76
CA GLY A 22 22.40 -18.17 13.80
C GLY A 22 22.17 -16.73 13.33
N GLU A 23 22.24 -16.46 12.02
CA GLU A 23 21.85 -15.18 11.43
C GLU A 23 20.48 -15.31 10.74
N PRO A 24 19.49 -14.48 11.12
CA PRO A 24 18.16 -14.53 10.52
C PRO A 24 18.21 -14.03 9.08
N LEU A 25 17.69 -14.82 8.13
CA LEU A 25 17.64 -14.45 6.71
C LEU A 25 16.47 -13.51 6.41
N ILE A 26 15.36 -13.69 7.13
CA ILE A 26 14.14 -12.90 6.96
C ILE A 26 13.54 -12.63 8.34
N PHE A 27 13.16 -11.37 8.56
CA PHE A 27 12.41 -10.90 9.72
C PHE A 27 10.97 -10.62 9.32
N ILE A 28 10.03 -11.08 10.14
CA ILE A 28 8.61 -10.80 9.99
C ILE A 28 8.09 -10.24 11.31
N GLU A 29 7.62 -8.99 11.30
CA GLU A 29 7.03 -8.38 12.50
C GLU A 29 5.52 -8.44 12.40
N VAL A 30 4.89 -8.89 13.49
CA VAL A 30 3.45 -9.14 13.59
C VAL A 30 2.90 -8.42 14.80
N ALA A 31 1.82 -7.67 14.60
CA ALA A 31 1.05 -7.05 15.67
C ALA A 31 -0.25 -7.85 15.90
N LEU A 32 -0.55 -8.14 17.16
CA LEU A 32 -1.79 -8.80 17.55
C LEU A 32 -2.83 -7.73 17.90
N LEU A 33 -3.96 -7.72 17.18
CA LEU A 33 -4.95 -6.65 17.25
C LEU A 33 -6.38 -7.21 17.29
N LYS A 34 -7.32 -6.41 17.80
CA LYS A 34 -8.76 -6.69 17.69
C LYS A 34 -9.26 -6.59 16.25
N ASN A 35 -8.73 -5.64 15.48
CA ASN A 35 -9.14 -5.32 14.11
C ASN A 35 -7.92 -5.02 13.23
N VAL A 36 -8.09 -5.07 11.91
CA VAL A 36 -7.03 -4.68 10.96
C VAL A 36 -6.76 -3.18 11.09
N ALA A 37 -5.55 -2.81 11.53
CA ALA A 37 -5.14 -1.41 11.61
C ALA A 37 -5.05 -0.75 10.23
N GLN A 38 -5.31 0.56 10.20
CA GLN A 38 -5.31 1.35 8.97
C GLN A 38 -4.05 2.22 8.84
N THR A 39 -3.36 2.50 9.95
CA THR A 39 -2.17 3.35 10.01
C THR A 39 -1.04 2.60 10.70
N ILE A 40 0.21 2.91 10.33
CA ILE A 40 1.38 2.32 11.00
C ILE A 40 1.55 2.87 12.42
N GLN A 41 1.10 4.10 12.64
CA GLN A 41 1.10 4.79 13.94
C GLN A 41 0.24 4.05 14.97
N ALA A 42 -0.93 3.53 14.56
CA ALA A 42 -1.79 2.74 15.43
C ALA A 42 -1.18 1.40 15.86
N ILE A 43 -0.07 0.98 15.23
CA ILE A 43 0.68 -0.22 15.58
C ILE A 43 1.89 0.14 16.44
N LEU A 44 2.63 1.18 16.05
CA LEU A 44 3.87 1.58 16.72
C LEU A 44 3.64 2.31 18.05
N TRP A 45 2.47 2.93 18.23
CA TRP A 45 2.13 3.75 19.39
C TRP A 45 0.93 3.21 20.17
N ASP A 46 0.73 1.88 20.16
CA ASP A 46 -0.35 1.22 20.90
C ASP A 46 -0.04 1.23 22.40
N ASP A 47 -0.64 2.17 23.14
CA ASP A 47 -0.46 2.33 24.59
C ASP A 47 -1.81 2.62 25.29
N PRO A 48 -2.28 1.78 26.24
CA PRO A 48 -1.71 0.48 26.62
C PRO A 48 -2.06 -0.59 25.59
N PRO A 49 -1.18 -1.58 25.39
CA PRO A 49 -1.39 -2.57 24.36
C PRO A 49 -2.43 -3.63 24.81
N ILE A 50 -3.16 -4.22 23.87
CA ILE A 50 -4.24 -5.16 24.19
C ILE A 50 -3.73 -6.50 24.75
N PRO A 51 -4.48 -7.21 25.61
CA PRO A 51 -4.14 -8.58 25.97
C PRO A 51 -4.19 -9.52 24.75
N GLU A 52 -3.27 -10.48 24.67
CA GLU A 52 -3.22 -11.47 23.58
C GLU A 52 -4.51 -12.29 23.45
N SER A 53 -5.19 -12.54 24.57
CA SER A 53 -6.47 -13.26 24.62
C SER A 53 -7.61 -12.50 23.92
N GLU A 54 -7.49 -11.18 23.78
CA GLU A 54 -8.49 -10.33 23.12
C GLU A 54 -8.18 -10.11 21.63
N ALA A 55 -6.99 -10.52 21.16
CA ALA A 55 -6.61 -10.37 19.78
C ALA A 55 -7.41 -11.33 18.87
N SER A 56 -7.90 -10.82 17.73
CA SER A 56 -8.59 -11.63 16.71
C SER A 56 -7.87 -11.60 15.36
N CYS A 57 -6.89 -10.71 15.23
CA CYS A 57 -6.18 -10.39 14.01
C CYS A 57 -4.65 -10.41 14.23
N ALA A 58 -3.93 -11.16 13.40
CA ALA A 58 -2.49 -11.05 13.25
C ALA A 58 -2.17 -10.16 12.04
N LEU A 59 -1.58 -8.99 12.31
CA LEU A 59 -1.25 -7.98 11.30
C LEU A 59 0.26 -7.95 11.02
N PHE A 60 0.64 -8.40 9.82
CA PHE A 60 2.02 -8.34 9.33
C PHE A 60 2.34 -6.93 8.82
N TYR A 61 3.13 -6.14 9.54
CA TYR A 61 3.41 -4.74 9.18
C TYR A 61 4.83 -4.52 8.63
N SER A 62 5.75 -5.45 8.88
CA SER A 62 7.13 -5.44 8.36
C SER A 62 7.56 -6.86 7.94
N ILE A 63 8.12 -6.97 6.74
CA ILE A 63 8.74 -8.19 6.21
C ILE A 63 10.04 -7.75 5.55
N SER A 64 11.18 -8.16 6.11
CA SER A 64 12.50 -7.69 5.69
C SER A 64 13.42 -8.87 5.43
N SER A 65 14.11 -8.85 4.28
CA SER A 65 15.19 -9.81 3.97
C SER A 65 16.52 -9.18 4.37
N THR A 66 17.33 -9.90 5.14
CA THR A 66 18.64 -9.41 5.61
C THR A 66 19.73 -9.57 4.56
N GLN A 67 19.57 -10.53 3.63
CA GLN A 67 20.53 -10.77 2.57
C GLN A 67 20.04 -10.22 1.23
N SER A 68 20.75 -9.21 0.72
CA SER A 68 20.53 -8.64 -0.61
C SER A 68 20.83 -9.64 -1.73
N GLY A 69 21.73 -10.61 -1.49
CA GLY A 69 22.09 -11.68 -2.43
C GLY A 69 21.01 -12.73 -2.68
N LEU A 70 19.97 -12.78 -1.84
CA LEU A 70 18.79 -13.65 -2.02
C LEU A 70 17.62 -12.92 -2.71
N ALA A 71 17.83 -11.68 -3.17
CA ALA A 71 16.81 -10.91 -3.88
C ALA A 71 16.36 -11.65 -5.15
N GLY A 72 15.08 -12.06 -5.17
CA GLY A 72 14.48 -12.81 -6.28
C GLY A 72 14.31 -14.30 -6.03
N ILE A 73 14.87 -14.85 -4.95
CA ILE A 73 14.56 -16.20 -4.50
C ILE A 73 13.20 -16.16 -3.80
N ASN A 74 12.24 -16.97 -4.25
CA ASN A 74 10.86 -17.02 -3.75
C ASN A 74 10.71 -17.60 -2.31
N LEU A 75 11.71 -17.42 -1.44
CA LEU A 75 11.69 -17.87 -0.05
C LEU A 75 10.49 -17.31 0.72
N GLY A 76 10.15 -16.03 0.48
CA GLY A 76 9.04 -15.36 1.18
C GLY A 76 7.66 -15.99 0.93
N LYS A 77 7.47 -16.77 -0.15
CA LYS A 77 6.18 -17.43 -0.46
C LYS A 77 5.76 -18.44 0.61
N PHE A 78 6.74 -19.10 1.22
CA PHE A 78 6.51 -20.15 2.21
C PHE A 78 6.51 -19.61 3.63
N LEU A 79 7.19 -18.48 3.86
CA LEU A 79 7.33 -17.91 5.20
C LEU A 79 6.00 -17.40 5.76
N ILE A 80 5.23 -16.60 5.01
CA ILE A 80 3.95 -16.09 5.52
C ILE A 80 3.01 -17.26 5.84
N LYS A 81 2.93 -18.26 4.96
CA LYS A 81 2.11 -19.46 5.20
C LYS A 81 2.57 -20.21 6.45
N ARG A 82 3.89 -20.35 6.65
CA ARG A 82 4.46 -21.01 7.84
C ARG A 82 4.13 -20.25 9.12
N VAL A 83 4.27 -18.91 9.13
CA VAL A 83 3.87 -18.07 10.27
C VAL A 83 2.38 -18.26 10.56
N ILE A 84 1.52 -18.18 9.55
CA ILE A 84 0.07 -18.36 9.74
C ILE A 84 -0.24 -19.73 10.36
N THR A 85 0.42 -20.80 9.92
CA THR A 85 0.22 -22.13 10.50
C THR A 85 0.64 -22.19 11.96
N LEU A 86 1.78 -21.61 12.31
CA LEU A 86 2.28 -21.59 13.69
C LEU A 86 1.37 -20.75 14.60
N VAL A 87 1.00 -19.54 14.16
CA VAL A 87 0.06 -18.69 14.91
C VAL A 87 -1.28 -19.39 15.11
N LYS A 88 -1.79 -20.13 14.13
CA LYS A 88 -3.04 -20.90 14.30
C LYS A 88 -2.90 -22.08 15.26
N GLN A 89 -1.71 -22.66 15.37
CA GLN A 89 -1.42 -23.77 16.26
C GLN A 89 -1.35 -23.26 17.72
N ASP A 90 -0.67 -22.13 17.93
CA ASP A 90 -0.41 -21.59 19.27
C ASP A 90 -1.57 -20.69 19.77
N MET A 91 -2.26 -20.00 18.86
CA MET A 91 -3.32 -19.03 19.12
C MET A 91 -4.55 -19.26 18.21
N PRO A 92 -5.36 -20.31 18.47
CA PRO A 92 -6.46 -20.72 17.58
C PRO A 92 -7.62 -19.71 17.52
N HIS A 93 -7.73 -18.77 18.46
CA HIS A 93 -8.71 -17.68 18.46
C HIS A 93 -8.44 -16.62 17.40
N ILE A 94 -7.20 -16.53 16.88
CA ILE A 94 -6.85 -15.62 15.79
C ILE A 94 -7.41 -16.15 14.47
N SER A 95 -8.41 -15.44 13.96
CA SER A 95 -9.12 -15.82 12.73
C SER A 95 -8.71 -14.99 11.52
N THR A 96 -8.23 -13.76 11.74
CA THR A 96 -7.87 -12.81 10.70
C THR A 96 -6.36 -12.71 10.54
N PHE A 97 -5.89 -12.78 9.30
CA PHE A 97 -4.49 -12.59 8.93
C PHE A 97 -4.44 -11.52 7.84
N ALA A 98 -3.80 -10.40 8.13
CA ALA A 98 -3.74 -9.26 7.22
C ALA A 98 -2.34 -8.64 7.21
N THR A 99 -2.01 -7.87 6.19
CA THR A 99 -0.75 -7.14 6.11
C THR A 99 -1.03 -5.66 5.97
N LEU A 100 -0.20 -4.79 6.58
CA LEU A 100 -0.21 -3.35 6.36
C LEU A 100 1.05 -2.94 5.60
N SER A 101 1.00 -3.06 4.29
CA SER A 101 2.19 -3.00 3.44
C SER A 101 2.39 -1.61 2.81
N PRO A 102 3.65 -1.19 2.61
CA PRO A 102 3.94 0.03 1.84
C PRO A 102 3.61 -0.18 0.35
N ILE A 103 3.62 0.92 -0.42
CA ILE A 103 3.39 0.92 -1.88
C ILE A 103 4.62 1.54 -2.58
N PRO A 104 5.77 0.85 -2.57
CA PRO A 104 7.01 1.42 -3.08
C PRO A 104 6.94 1.70 -4.58
N GLY A 105 7.41 2.89 -4.98
CA GLY A 105 7.47 3.28 -6.39
C GLY A 105 6.18 3.89 -6.93
N TYR A 106 5.10 3.97 -6.13
CA TYR A 106 3.89 4.69 -6.52
C TYR A 106 4.16 6.16 -6.82
N MET A 107 4.86 6.88 -5.93
CA MET A 107 5.17 8.30 -6.17
C MET A 107 6.06 8.48 -7.39
N GLN A 108 7.09 7.64 -7.56
CA GLN A 108 7.94 7.71 -8.74
C GLN A 108 7.13 7.52 -10.04
N TRP A 109 6.25 6.53 -10.07
CA TRP A 109 5.36 6.30 -11.21
C TRP A 109 4.45 7.50 -11.48
N LEU A 110 3.83 8.05 -10.43
CA LEU A 110 2.90 9.17 -10.54
C LEU A 110 3.62 10.45 -11.04
N LEU A 111 4.76 10.78 -10.46
CA LEU A 111 5.54 11.97 -10.84
C LEU A 111 6.03 11.88 -12.29
N CYS A 112 6.47 10.70 -12.74
CA CYS A 112 6.82 10.49 -14.16
C CYS A 112 5.62 10.71 -15.10
N LYS A 113 4.43 10.23 -14.71
CA LYS A 113 3.19 10.41 -15.49
C LYS A 113 2.77 11.88 -15.53
N LEU A 114 2.81 12.57 -14.40
CA LEU A 114 2.49 14.00 -14.30
C LEU A 114 3.46 14.85 -15.13
N ALA A 115 4.77 14.61 -15.01
CA ALA A 115 5.79 15.33 -15.78
C ALA A 115 5.62 15.12 -17.30
N SER A 116 5.32 13.88 -17.72
CA SER A 116 5.07 13.58 -19.14
C SER A 116 3.83 14.31 -19.67
N GLN A 117 2.79 14.50 -18.85
CA GLN A 117 1.57 15.21 -19.28
C GLN A 117 1.73 16.73 -19.20
N ALA A 118 2.50 17.26 -18.25
CA ALA A 118 2.79 18.69 -18.13
C ALA A 118 3.66 19.24 -19.27
N GLN A 119 4.54 18.40 -19.83
CA GLN A 119 5.40 18.76 -20.97
C GLN A 119 4.73 18.57 -22.34
N ALA A 120 3.51 18.02 -22.38
CA ALA A 120 2.79 17.81 -23.63
C ALA A 120 2.38 19.17 -24.26
N PRO A 121 2.51 19.36 -25.58
CA PRO A 121 2.08 20.59 -26.24
C PRO A 121 0.60 20.86 -26.00
N SER A 122 0.25 22.11 -25.71
CA SER A 122 -1.14 22.60 -25.61
C SER A 122 -1.87 22.35 -26.93
N GLY A 123 -2.59 21.23 -27.04
CA GLY A 123 -3.23 20.76 -28.28
C GLY A 123 -3.11 19.25 -28.53
N ALA A 124 -2.22 18.54 -27.82
CA ALA A 124 -2.12 17.08 -27.88
C ALA A 124 -3.14 16.34 -26.97
N SER A 125 -3.95 17.08 -26.21
CA SER A 125 -4.93 16.53 -25.25
C SER A 125 -6.05 15.71 -25.89
N ASP A 126 -6.28 15.90 -27.18
CA ASP A 126 -7.34 15.21 -27.95
C ASP A 126 -6.83 13.96 -28.68
N SER A 127 -5.57 13.56 -28.46
CA SER A 127 -5.13 12.24 -28.88
C SER A 127 -5.92 11.19 -28.08
N PRO A 128 -6.65 10.26 -28.74
CA PRO A 128 -7.35 9.17 -28.04
C PRO A 128 -6.40 8.24 -27.27
N PHE A 129 -5.08 8.42 -27.45
CA PHE A 129 -4.03 7.69 -26.78
C PHE A 129 -3.46 8.41 -25.54
N MET A 130 -3.82 9.69 -25.31
CA MET A 130 -3.32 10.43 -24.15
C MET A 130 -4.16 10.11 -22.91
N GLU A 131 -3.47 9.56 -21.92
CA GLU A 131 -4.07 9.13 -20.67
C GLU A 131 -4.38 10.34 -19.78
N ARG A 132 -5.67 10.61 -19.55
CA ARG A 132 -6.09 11.71 -18.69
C ARG A 132 -5.89 11.36 -17.20
N LEU A 133 -4.88 11.97 -16.56
CA LEU A 133 -4.59 11.71 -15.15
C LEU A 133 -5.55 12.38 -14.18
N LEU A 134 -6.12 13.55 -14.51
CA LEU A 134 -7.07 14.30 -13.68
C LEU A 134 -8.39 14.52 -14.40
N GLU A 135 -9.51 14.27 -13.73
CA GLU A 135 -10.83 14.65 -14.23
C GLU A 135 -11.00 16.19 -14.20
N PRO A 136 -11.83 16.79 -15.08
CA PRO A 136 -12.01 18.24 -15.12
C PRO A 136 -12.41 18.88 -13.78
N ASN A 137 -13.25 18.16 -13.01
CA ASN A 137 -13.66 18.60 -11.68
C ASN A 137 -12.52 18.52 -10.65
N GLU A 138 -11.71 17.44 -10.69
CA GLU A 138 -10.56 17.28 -9.80
C GLU A 138 -9.51 18.37 -10.07
N GLU A 139 -9.25 18.66 -11.34
CA GLU A 139 -8.34 19.72 -11.77
C GLU A 139 -8.80 21.11 -11.30
N SER A 140 -10.09 21.42 -11.45
CA SER A 140 -10.65 22.70 -10.99
C SER A 140 -10.53 22.88 -9.47
N VAL A 141 -10.82 21.83 -8.70
CA VAL A 141 -10.70 21.85 -7.23
C VAL A 141 -9.24 21.98 -6.80
N LEU A 142 -8.32 21.23 -7.41
CA LEU A 142 -6.89 21.30 -7.12
C LEU A 142 -6.31 22.69 -7.33
N ILE A 143 -6.63 23.34 -8.46
CA ILE A 143 -6.15 24.69 -8.78
C ILE A 143 -6.68 25.72 -7.77
N ASN A 144 -7.95 25.60 -7.37
CA ASN A 144 -8.55 26.55 -6.44
C ASN A 144 -7.96 26.43 -5.03
N SER A 145 -7.78 25.21 -4.52
CA SER A 145 -7.24 24.97 -3.17
C SER A 145 -5.74 25.21 -3.03
N SER A 146 -5.05 25.58 -4.12
CA SER A 146 -3.60 25.76 -4.13
C SER A 146 -3.12 27.09 -4.65
N ARG A 147 -4.04 27.96 -5.09
CA ARG A 147 -3.75 29.15 -5.89
C ARG A 147 -2.67 30.06 -5.28
N GLU A 148 -2.61 30.10 -3.95
CA GLU A 148 -1.69 30.97 -3.20
C GLU A 148 -0.34 30.30 -2.90
N THR A 149 -0.25 28.96 -2.96
CA THR A 149 0.93 28.21 -2.52
C THR A 149 1.67 27.53 -3.68
N TYR A 150 0.93 27.04 -4.68
CA TYR A 150 1.48 26.29 -5.81
C TYR A 150 0.91 26.84 -7.12
N ALA A 151 1.78 27.47 -7.92
CA ALA A 151 1.45 27.95 -9.25
C ALA A 151 1.59 26.83 -10.30
N GLY A 152 0.80 26.90 -11.37
CA GLY A 152 0.90 26.00 -12.52
C GLY A 152 -0.08 26.42 -13.62
N LYS A 153 0.23 26.04 -14.87
CA LYS A 153 -0.59 26.33 -16.06
C LYS A 153 -1.71 25.30 -16.25
N SER A 154 -1.59 24.12 -15.63
CA SER A 154 -2.58 23.04 -15.63
C SER A 154 -2.71 22.41 -14.24
N GLY A 155 -3.81 21.68 -14.00
CA GLY A 155 -3.98 20.93 -12.75
C GLY A 155 -2.90 19.87 -12.54
N THR A 156 -2.36 19.29 -13.61
CA THR A 156 -1.26 18.32 -13.54
C THR A 156 0.04 18.97 -13.10
N GLU A 157 0.34 20.18 -13.57
CA GLU A 157 1.52 20.94 -13.14
C GLU A 157 1.39 21.39 -11.69
N VAL A 158 0.21 21.85 -11.28
CA VAL A 158 -0.09 22.17 -9.88
C VAL A 158 0.12 20.96 -8.97
N MET A 159 -0.45 19.81 -9.34
CA MET A 159 -0.31 18.56 -8.58
C MET A 159 1.14 18.08 -8.53
N LEU A 160 1.89 18.21 -9.63
CA LEU A 160 3.32 17.90 -9.69
C LEU A 160 4.09 18.76 -8.69
N ASN A 161 3.92 20.08 -8.75
CA ASN A 161 4.62 21.04 -7.89
C ASN A 161 4.31 20.81 -6.40
N MET A 162 3.05 20.51 -6.05
CA MET A 162 2.67 20.10 -4.70
C MET A 162 3.44 18.87 -4.24
N LEU A 163 3.40 17.81 -5.03
CA LEU A 163 3.91 16.50 -4.64
C LEU A 163 5.44 16.41 -4.65
N THR A 164 6.13 17.31 -5.35
CA THR A 164 7.60 17.45 -5.33
C THR A 164 8.10 18.43 -4.27
N SER A 165 7.20 19.09 -3.54
CA SER A 165 7.56 20.05 -2.49
C SER A 165 8.36 19.37 -1.38
N THR A 166 9.50 19.97 -0.99
CA THR A 166 10.46 19.37 -0.04
C THR A 166 9.99 19.37 1.41
N ASN A 167 9.12 20.31 1.77
CA ASN A 167 8.60 20.46 3.13
C ASN A 167 7.27 19.73 3.36
N TYR A 168 6.66 19.17 2.30
CA TYR A 168 5.38 18.47 2.36
C TYR A 168 4.25 19.28 3.03
N ASP A 169 4.19 20.61 2.84
CA ASP A 169 3.18 21.48 3.46
C ASP A 169 1.75 21.04 3.13
N TRP A 170 1.55 20.51 1.92
CA TRP A 170 0.28 19.93 1.48
C TRP A 170 -0.23 18.80 2.39
N ALA A 171 0.66 18.08 3.08
CA ALA A 171 0.30 16.98 3.98
C ALA A 171 -0.24 17.49 5.33
N SER A 172 -0.05 18.77 5.64
CA SER A 172 -0.52 19.44 6.86
C SER A 172 -1.73 20.36 6.60
N ASN A 173 -2.00 20.71 5.34
CA ASN A 173 -3.13 21.54 4.94
C ASN A 173 -4.38 20.68 4.63
N ALA A 174 -5.46 20.88 5.41
CA ALA A 174 -6.69 20.10 5.28
C ALA A 174 -7.41 20.30 3.93
N GLU A 175 -7.35 21.50 3.36
CA GLU A 175 -7.97 21.82 2.07
C GLU A 175 -7.24 21.11 0.93
N MET A 176 -5.90 21.19 0.92
CA MET A 176 -5.06 20.49 -0.05
C MET A 176 -5.21 18.97 0.04
N LEU A 177 -5.27 18.42 1.26
CA LEU A 177 -5.54 17.00 1.46
C LEU A 177 -6.90 16.59 0.89
N SER A 178 -7.93 17.42 1.08
CA SER A 178 -9.27 17.16 0.53
C SER A 178 -9.26 17.16 -1.00
N ALA A 179 -8.56 18.12 -1.61
CA ALA A 179 -8.43 18.23 -3.06
C ALA A 179 -7.59 17.07 -3.67
N LEU A 180 -6.51 16.65 -3.00
CA LEU A 180 -5.61 15.61 -3.47
C LEU A 180 -6.16 14.19 -3.28
N LYS A 181 -7.00 13.96 -2.26
CA LYS A 181 -7.43 12.60 -1.89
C LYS A 181 -8.16 11.87 -3.02
N PRO A 182 -9.20 12.43 -3.69
CA PRO A 182 -9.90 11.72 -4.76
C PRO A 182 -9.00 11.28 -5.93
N PRO A 183 -8.21 12.18 -6.57
CA PRO A 183 -7.36 11.78 -7.70
C PRO A 183 -6.25 10.83 -7.26
N LEU A 184 -5.62 11.06 -6.11
CA LEU A 184 -4.56 10.16 -5.62
C LEU A 184 -5.09 8.77 -5.27
N MET A 185 -6.29 8.64 -4.69
CA MET A 185 -6.87 7.35 -4.37
C MET A 185 -7.16 6.55 -5.65
N ARG A 186 -7.72 7.21 -6.67
CA ARG A 186 -8.01 6.64 -7.98
C ARG A 186 -6.72 6.18 -8.69
N LEU A 187 -5.71 7.03 -8.72
CA LEU A 187 -4.42 6.74 -9.35
C LEU A 187 -3.65 5.65 -8.60
N CYS A 188 -3.73 5.61 -7.26
CA CYS A 188 -3.17 4.53 -6.45
C CYS A 188 -3.86 3.18 -6.75
N ALA A 189 -5.19 3.16 -6.83
CA ALA A 189 -5.93 1.95 -7.21
C ALA A 189 -5.55 1.47 -8.62
N ARG A 190 -5.39 2.40 -9.56
CA ARG A 190 -4.89 2.09 -10.90
C ARG A 190 -3.49 1.49 -10.87
N TYR A 191 -2.55 2.11 -10.16
CA TYR A 191 -1.18 1.63 -10.02
C TYR A 191 -1.10 0.18 -9.50
N LEU A 192 -1.92 -0.15 -8.51
CA LEU A 192 -1.94 -1.47 -7.91
C LEU A 192 -2.60 -2.53 -8.78
N LEU A 193 -3.67 -2.16 -9.51
CA LEU A 193 -4.53 -3.14 -10.19
C LEU A 193 -4.24 -3.27 -11.68
N GLN A 194 -3.98 -2.15 -12.36
CA GLN A 194 -3.93 -2.06 -13.82
C GLN A 194 -2.50 -2.01 -14.35
N GLU A 195 -1.60 -1.29 -13.68
CA GLU A 195 -0.22 -1.15 -14.15
C GLU A 195 0.54 -2.48 -13.98
N LYS A 196 1.11 -2.98 -15.08
CA LYS A 196 1.83 -4.25 -15.13
C LYS A 196 3.24 -4.09 -15.70
N LYS A 197 4.14 -4.97 -15.24
CA LYS A 197 5.46 -5.19 -15.85
C LYS A 197 5.63 -6.68 -16.12
N ARG A 198 5.79 -7.05 -17.39
CA ARG A 198 5.91 -8.46 -17.83
C ARG A 198 4.76 -9.34 -17.32
N GLY A 199 3.52 -8.85 -17.43
CA GLY A 199 2.30 -9.56 -16.99
C GLY A 199 2.06 -9.61 -15.48
N LYS A 200 2.96 -9.06 -14.65
CA LYS A 200 2.84 -9.03 -13.18
C LYS A 200 2.52 -7.62 -12.69
N ALA A 201 1.96 -7.49 -11.48
CA ALA A 201 1.71 -6.17 -10.88
C ALA A 201 3.00 -5.34 -10.85
N LEU A 202 2.90 -4.05 -11.20
CA LEU A 202 4.04 -3.14 -11.26
C LEU A 202 4.68 -2.93 -9.88
N ASP A 203 3.85 -2.76 -8.85
CA ASP A 203 4.29 -2.67 -7.45
C ASP A 203 4.85 -4.02 -6.97
N SER A 204 6.10 -4.02 -6.52
CA SER A 204 6.81 -5.24 -6.12
C SER A 204 6.19 -5.91 -4.89
N VAL A 205 5.64 -5.12 -3.96
CA VAL A 205 5.04 -5.61 -2.70
C VAL A 205 3.64 -6.17 -2.95
N ALA A 206 2.84 -5.53 -3.78
CA ALA A 206 1.56 -6.05 -4.27
C ALA A 206 1.79 -7.35 -5.02
N ASN A 207 2.74 -7.38 -5.95
CA ASN A 207 3.12 -8.60 -6.67
C ASN A 207 3.51 -9.74 -5.71
N PHE A 208 4.33 -9.45 -4.69
CA PHE A 208 4.71 -10.42 -3.66
C PHE A 208 3.50 -10.99 -2.91
N HIS A 209 2.62 -10.14 -2.38
CA HIS A 209 1.45 -10.60 -1.62
C HIS A 209 0.41 -11.32 -2.51
N LEU A 210 0.19 -10.87 -3.75
CA LEU A 210 -0.69 -11.53 -4.71
C LEU A 210 -0.19 -12.94 -5.06
N GLN A 211 1.12 -13.13 -5.27
CA GLN A 211 1.72 -14.45 -5.48
C GLN A 211 1.62 -15.37 -4.25
N ASN A 212 1.43 -14.78 -3.07
CA ASN A 212 1.18 -15.48 -1.81
C ASN A 212 -0.30 -15.82 -1.58
N GLY A 213 -1.20 -15.46 -2.51
CA GLY A 213 -2.64 -15.68 -2.38
C GLY A 213 -3.33 -14.65 -1.48
N ALA A 214 -2.68 -13.52 -1.21
CA ALA A 214 -3.32 -12.41 -0.54
C ALA A 214 -4.22 -11.63 -1.51
N MET A 215 -5.22 -10.97 -0.97
CA MET A 215 -6.07 -10.05 -1.70
C MET A 215 -5.93 -8.65 -1.15
N ILE A 216 -5.87 -7.64 -2.03
CA ILE A 216 -5.92 -6.26 -1.60
C ILE A 216 -7.33 -5.99 -1.05
N GLU A 217 -7.41 -5.68 0.24
CA GLU A 217 -8.67 -5.43 0.95
C GLU A 217 -8.99 -3.93 0.98
N ARG A 218 -7.97 -3.10 1.21
CA ARG A 218 -8.14 -1.65 1.40
C ARG A 218 -6.91 -0.86 0.98
N ILE A 219 -7.12 0.34 0.46
CA ILE A 219 -6.11 1.39 0.29
C ILE A 219 -6.32 2.40 1.42
N ASN A 220 -5.29 2.64 2.24
CA ASN A 220 -5.36 3.47 3.44
C ASN A 220 -4.72 4.84 3.19
N TRP A 221 -5.54 5.90 3.27
CA TRP A 221 -5.12 7.29 3.10
C TRP A 221 -4.36 7.78 4.32
N MET A 222 -3.22 8.45 4.10
CA MET A 222 -2.39 9.03 5.17
C MET A 222 -2.06 8.03 6.28
N ALA A 223 -1.83 6.78 5.88
CA ALA A 223 -1.50 5.66 6.74
C ALA A 223 -0.05 5.63 7.20
N ASP A 224 0.81 6.40 6.53
CA ASP A 224 2.21 6.61 6.91
C ASP A 224 2.59 8.08 6.65
N ARG A 225 2.41 8.93 7.66
CA ARG A 225 2.73 10.37 7.57
C ARG A 225 4.21 10.68 7.79
N SER A 226 5.07 9.68 7.93
CA SER A 226 6.51 9.92 7.99
C SER A 226 7.01 10.51 6.66
N GLU A 227 8.11 11.25 6.68
CA GLU A 227 8.73 11.79 5.47
C GLU A 227 9.03 10.68 4.44
N LYS A 228 9.45 9.49 4.93
CA LYS A 228 9.64 8.30 4.10
C LYS A 228 8.34 7.84 3.43
N GLY A 229 7.24 7.77 4.18
CA GLY A 229 5.91 7.39 3.67
C GLY A 229 5.38 8.37 2.63
N LEU A 230 5.54 9.67 2.87
CA LEU A 230 5.17 10.72 1.92
C LEU A 230 6.02 10.64 0.64
N ARG A 231 7.34 10.47 0.76
CA ARG A 231 8.25 10.34 -0.38
C ARG A 231 7.99 9.11 -1.24
N GLN A 232 7.77 7.94 -0.63
CA GLN A 232 7.66 6.68 -1.36
C GLN A 232 6.27 6.45 -1.97
N SER A 233 5.23 6.82 -1.23
CA SER A 233 3.85 6.49 -1.58
C SER A 233 2.85 7.61 -1.30
N GLY A 234 3.25 8.86 -1.05
CA GLY A 234 2.31 9.95 -0.77
C GLY A 234 1.51 9.73 0.52
N GLY A 235 2.07 8.96 1.46
CA GLY A 235 1.42 8.57 2.71
C GLY A 235 0.43 7.42 2.58
N TRP A 236 0.29 6.82 1.40
CA TRP A 236 -0.57 5.65 1.19
C TRP A 236 0.08 4.36 1.71
N ARG A 237 -0.72 3.50 2.35
CA ARG A 237 -0.42 2.08 2.57
C ARG A 237 -1.57 1.22 2.09
N THR A 238 -1.35 -0.09 1.97
CA THR A 238 -2.39 -1.05 1.57
C THR A 238 -2.59 -2.11 2.64
N SER A 239 -3.84 -2.37 3.00
CA SER A 239 -4.20 -3.56 3.75
C SER A 239 -4.46 -4.72 2.78
N LYS A 240 -3.76 -5.84 2.96
CA LYS A 240 -4.02 -7.08 2.20
C LYS A 240 -4.46 -8.17 3.16
N ARG A 241 -5.53 -8.90 2.82
CA ARG A 241 -6.02 -10.04 3.60
C ARG A 241 -5.47 -11.34 3.04
N MET A 242 -4.95 -12.19 3.91
CA MET A 242 -4.55 -13.55 3.56
C MET A 242 -5.79 -14.45 3.61
N LEU A 243 -6.17 -15.03 2.47
CA LEU A 243 -7.40 -15.83 2.35
C LEU A 243 -7.09 -17.31 2.52
N LYS A 244 -8.01 -18.05 3.19
CA LYS A 244 -7.82 -19.48 3.53
C LYS A 244 -7.73 -20.37 2.28
N HIS A 245 -8.38 -19.99 1.18
CA HIS A 245 -8.35 -20.70 -0.12
C HIS A 245 -8.69 -19.72 -1.23
N ILE A 246 -7.80 -19.48 -2.21
CA ILE A 246 -8.17 -18.83 -3.48
C ILE A 246 -7.28 -19.31 -4.65
N SER A 247 -7.95 -19.71 -5.74
CA SER A 247 -7.46 -19.80 -7.12
C SER A 247 -7.24 -18.41 -7.72
N GLU A 248 -6.19 -18.20 -8.52
CA GLU A 248 -5.64 -16.93 -9.03
C GLU A 248 -6.62 -15.83 -9.54
N GLN A 249 -7.90 -16.13 -9.77
CA GLN A 249 -8.90 -15.26 -10.40
C GLN A 249 -9.75 -14.40 -9.45
N ALA A 250 -9.84 -14.70 -8.15
CA ALA A 250 -10.80 -14.00 -7.26
C ALA A 250 -10.29 -12.68 -6.66
N THR A 251 -9.00 -12.36 -6.84
CA THR A 251 -8.29 -11.28 -6.14
C THR A 251 -8.66 -9.87 -6.62
N TYR A 252 -9.20 -9.73 -7.84
CA TYR A 252 -9.52 -8.43 -8.44
C TYR A 252 -10.97 -7.96 -8.20
N ARG A 253 -11.88 -8.83 -7.73
CA ARG A 253 -13.32 -8.50 -7.61
C ARG A 253 -13.65 -7.59 -6.42
N LEU A 254 -12.94 -7.69 -5.31
CA LEU A 254 -13.34 -7.00 -4.07
C LEU A 254 -12.87 -5.53 -3.99
N LEU A 255 -11.73 -5.17 -4.60
CA LEU A 255 -11.33 -3.76 -4.67
C LEU A 255 -12.23 -2.95 -5.62
N ARG A 256 -12.82 -3.59 -6.64
CA ARG A 256 -13.85 -2.95 -7.49
C ARG A 256 -15.01 -2.45 -6.65
N MET A 257 -15.44 -3.17 -5.61
CA MET A 257 -16.55 -2.75 -4.76
C MET A 257 -16.20 -1.55 -3.86
N SER A 258 -15.00 -1.53 -3.28
CA SER A 258 -14.55 -0.44 -2.40
C SER A 258 -14.23 0.86 -3.15
N VAL A 259 -13.85 0.79 -4.43
CA VAL A 259 -13.66 1.96 -5.29
C VAL A 259 -14.97 2.36 -5.98
N ALA A 260 -15.85 1.41 -6.31
CA ALA A 260 -17.15 1.68 -6.93
C ALA A 260 -18.20 2.30 -5.99
N THR A 261 -17.99 2.29 -4.67
CA THR A 261 -18.82 3.08 -3.73
C THR A 261 -18.59 4.59 -3.89
N SER A 262 -17.48 5.02 -4.51
CA SER A 262 -17.42 6.33 -5.17
C SER A 262 -18.14 6.19 -6.51
N ARG A 263 -19.32 6.82 -6.63
CA ARG A 263 -20.33 6.62 -7.70
C ARG A 263 -19.83 6.93 -9.13
N ARG A 264 -18.84 6.23 -9.69
CA ARG A 264 -18.55 6.28 -11.14
C ARG A 264 -17.53 5.23 -11.65
N TRP A 265 -17.63 3.98 -11.23
CA TRP A 265 -16.84 2.90 -11.85
C TRP A 265 -17.75 1.77 -12.35
N ARG A 266 -18.46 2.05 -13.44
CA ARG A 266 -19.06 1.02 -14.30
C ARG A 266 -18.29 1.11 -15.62
N LEU A 267 -17.37 0.18 -15.86
CA LEU A 267 -16.75 0.03 -17.18
C LEU A 267 -17.60 -0.97 -17.96
N GLU A 268 -18.06 -0.52 -19.12
CA GLU A 268 -18.65 -1.31 -20.19
C GLU A 268 -17.68 -2.41 -20.64
N GLY A 269 -18.23 -3.56 -21.03
CA GLY A 269 -17.49 -4.69 -21.57
C GLY A 269 -17.88 -5.99 -20.88
N GLU A 270 -18.92 -6.62 -21.43
CA GLU A 270 -19.20 -8.06 -21.33
C GLU A 270 -18.01 -8.91 -21.78
#